data_AF-A0A9W9XBI1-F1
#
_entry.id   AF-A0A9W9XBI1-F1
#
_cell.length_a   1.000
_cell.length_b   1.000
_cell.length_c   1.000
_cell.angle_alpha   90.00
_cell.angle_beta   90.00
_cell.angle_gamma   90.00
#
_symmetry.space_group_name_H-M   'P 1'
#
loop_
_entity.id
_entity.type
_entity.pdbx_description
1 polymer ?
#
loop_
_entity_poly.entity_id
_entity_poly.type
_entity_poly.pdbx_seq_one_letter_code
_entity_poly.pdbx_strand_id
1 'polypeptide(L)'
;MLFPFPYYRDAVQLPGPLPDQVEIEQATRTLPKSSDYGGRLVVIRDKYVVKYGPLVTENEGYALLFIENQLKTAAPRLYAMYRHRDTLYIVMEYISSISLRDGVAFAHGGK
;
A
#
# COMPACT_ATOMS: atom_id res chain seq x y z
N MET A 1 -13.97 10.40 13.71
CA MET A 1 -12.87 11.06 12.99
C MET A 1 -13.25 11.13 11.53
N LEU A 2 -13.23 12.31 10.92
CA LEU A 2 -13.35 12.46 9.47
C LEU A 2 -11.94 12.70 8.93
N PHE A 3 -11.43 11.76 8.13
CA PHE A 3 -10.19 11.99 7.39
C PHE A 3 -10.55 12.69 6.08
N PRO A 4 -9.90 13.81 5.72
CA PRO A 4 -10.24 14.54 4.51
C PRO A 4 -9.83 13.74 3.26
N PHE A 5 -10.61 13.90 2.19
CA PHE A 5 -10.27 13.43 0.85
C PHE A 5 -10.08 14.65 -0.07
N PRO A 6 -8.96 14.79 -0.81
CA PRO A 6 -7.82 13.88 -0.82
C PRO A 6 -7.03 13.92 0.49
N TYR A 7 -6.32 12.83 0.78
CA TYR A 7 -5.42 12.74 1.92
C TYR A 7 -3.96 12.78 1.45
N TYR A 8 -3.15 13.59 2.10
CA TYR A 8 -1.69 13.61 1.96
C TYR A 8 -1.07 13.68 3.34
N ARG A 9 -0.12 12.78 3.61
CA ARG A 9 0.67 12.82 4.84
C ARG A 9 1.67 13.99 4.76
N ASP A 10 1.99 14.54 5.92
CA ASP A 10 3.03 15.58 6.03
C ASP A 10 4.34 15.08 5.41
N ALA A 11 4.98 15.94 4.62
CA ALA A 11 6.23 15.65 3.94
C ALA A 11 7.33 15.19 4.91
N VAL A 12 7.36 15.72 6.15
CA VAL A 12 8.37 15.31 7.15
C VAL A 12 8.19 13.88 7.64
N GLN A 13 7.01 13.28 7.39
CA GLN A 13 6.68 11.91 7.78
C GLN A 13 6.79 10.92 6.61
N LEU A 14 7.16 11.38 5.42
CA LEU A 14 7.34 10.53 4.25
C LEU A 14 8.77 9.95 4.20
N PRO A 15 8.96 8.72 3.70
CA PRO A 15 10.29 8.14 3.47
C PRO A 15 11.02 8.77 2.26
N GLY A 16 10.41 9.75 1.59
CA GLY A 16 10.89 10.42 0.38
C GLY A 16 9.76 11.20 -0.34
N PRO A 17 10.03 11.77 -1.52
CA PRO A 17 8.98 12.37 -2.35
C PRO A 17 7.96 11.32 -2.78
N LEU A 18 6.67 11.68 -2.74
CA LEU A 18 5.60 10.86 -3.32
C LEU A 18 5.90 10.60 -4.81
N PRO A 19 5.60 9.39 -5.30
CA PRO A 19 5.75 9.08 -6.72
C PRO A 19 4.75 9.87 -7.56
N ASP A 20 5.17 10.25 -8.77
CA ASP A 20 4.26 10.87 -9.73
C ASP A 20 3.47 9.83 -10.52
N GLN A 21 2.51 10.31 -11.31
CA GLN A 21 1.59 9.47 -12.07
C GLN A 21 2.31 8.60 -13.11
N VAL A 22 3.34 9.13 -13.77
CA VAL A 22 4.08 8.44 -14.82
C VAL A 22 4.89 7.30 -14.21
N GLU A 23 5.57 7.58 -13.09
CA GLU A 23 6.34 6.58 -12.34
C GLU A 23 5.44 5.43 -11.88
N ILE A 24 4.24 5.73 -11.37
CA ILE A 24 3.28 4.70 -10.93
C ILE A 24 2.83 3.83 -12.11
N GLU A 25 2.40 4.44 -13.20
CA GLU A 25 1.78 3.71 -14.33
C GLU A 25 2.79 2.87 -15.13
N GLN A 26 4.05 3.32 -15.20
CA GLN A 26 5.15 2.64 -15.86
C GLN A 26 5.86 1.62 -14.98
N ALA A 27 5.54 1.54 -13.68
CA ALA A 27 6.16 0.59 -12.78
C ALA A 27 5.94 -0.86 -13.22
N THR A 28 7.04 -1.61 -13.30
CA THR A 28 7.07 -3.02 -13.71
C THR A 28 7.07 -3.98 -12.52
N ARG A 29 7.59 -3.55 -11.37
CA ARG A 29 7.60 -4.37 -10.15
C ARG A 29 6.22 -4.38 -9.51
N THR A 30 5.53 -5.51 -9.65
CA THR A 30 4.22 -5.74 -9.06
C THR A 30 4.32 -6.66 -7.85
N LEU A 31 3.35 -6.55 -6.95
CA LEU A 31 3.16 -7.54 -5.87
C LEU A 31 2.11 -8.57 -6.30
N PRO A 32 2.19 -9.82 -5.78
CA PRO A 32 1.17 -10.82 -6.01
C PRO A 32 -0.22 -10.29 -5.63
N LYS A 33 -1.20 -10.55 -6.49
CA LYS A 33 -2.60 -10.20 -6.26
C LYS A 33 -3.46 -11.45 -6.36
N SER A 34 -4.60 -11.47 -5.66
CA SER A 34 -5.62 -12.50 -5.93
C SER A 34 -6.12 -12.35 -7.37
N SER A 35 -6.56 -13.46 -7.98
CA SER A 35 -7.11 -13.49 -9.35
C SER A 35 -8.25 -12.47 -9.53
N ASP A 36 -8.98 -12.20 -8.47
CA ASP A 36 -10.20 -11.39 -8.49
C ASP A 36 -9.89 -9.89 -8.27
N TYR A 37 -8.62 -9.54 -8.06
CA TYR A 37 -8.21 -8.16 -7.87
C TYR A 37 -8.08 -7.42 -9.20
N GLY A 38 -9.13 -6.67 -9.55
CA GLY A 38 -9.23 -5.83 -10.74
C GLY A 38 -8.34 -4.59 -10.75
N GLY A 39 -7.42 -4.42 -9.80
CA GLY A 39 -6.46 -3.32 -9.77
C GLY A 39 -5.03 -3.74 -10.08
N ARG A 40 -4.13 -2.76 -10.04
CA ARG A 40 -2.67 -2.91 -10.02
C ARG A 40 -2.15 -2.59 -8.62
N LEU A 41 -1.08 -3.29 -8.26
CA LEU A 41 -0.36 -3.15 -7.00
C LEU A 41 1.13 -3.14 -7.33
N VAL A 42 1.75 -1.96 -7.27
CA VAL A 42 3.13 -1.74 -7.75
C VAL A 42 4.03 -1.28 -6.61
N VAL A 43 5.30 -1.68 -6.64
CA VAL A 43 6.34 -1.23 -5.71
C VAL A 43 7.15 -0.13 -6.37
N ILE A 44 7.29 1.01 -5.69
CA ILE A 44 8.06 2.16 -6.17
C ILE A 44 9.22 2.44 -5.22
N ARG A 45 10.44 2.45 -5.78
CA ARG A 45 11.70 2.80 -5.10
C ARG A 45 11.97 2.04 -3.78
N ASP A 46 11.42 0.83 -3.62
CA ASP A 46 11.47 0.06 -2.36
C ASP A 46 10.99 0.85 -1.12
N LYS A 47 10.10 1.82 -1.32
CA LYS A 47 9.57 2.72 -0.28
C LYS A 47 8.05 2.72 -0.24
N TYR A 48 7.44 2.62 -1.42
CA TYR A 48 6.00 2.75 -1.57
C TYR A 48 5.41 1.51 -2.23
N VAL A 49 4.22 1.17 -1.79
CA VAL A 49 3.28 0.36 -2.56
C VAL A 49 2.16 1.28 -3.02
N VAL A 50 1.81 1.20 -4.30
CA VAL A 50 0.69 1.97 -4.87
C VAL A 50 -0.37 1.02 -5.37
N LYS A 51 -1.58 1.23 -4.87
CA LYS A 51 -2.78 0.48 -5.24
C LYS A 51 -3.70 1.38 -6.06
N TYR A 52 -4.05 0.94 -7.27
CA TYR A 52 -4.92 1.70 -8.18
C TYR A 52 -5.69 0.80 -9.16
N GLY A 53 -6.79 1.31 -9.71
CA GLY A 53 -7.61 0.61 -10.72
C GLY A 53 -9.11 0.59 -10.40
N PRO A 54 -9.95 -0.02 -11.27
CA PRO A 54 -11.40 0.11 -11.27
C PRO A 54 -12.11 -0.42 -10.02
N LEU A 55 -11.51 -1.34 -9.27
CA LEU A 55 -12.09 -1.92 -8.05
C LEU A 55 -11.48 -1.38 -6.75
N VAL A 56 -10.63 -0.36 -6.84
CA VAL A 56 -10.03 0.28 -5.65
C VAL A 56 -11.01 1.28 -5.08
N THR A 57 -11.25 1.21 -3.76
CA THR A 57 -12.18 2.09 -3.05
C THR A 57 -11.46 2.80 -1.89
N GLU A 58 -12.01 3.94 -1.46
CA GLU A 58 -11.43 4.75 -0.39
C GLU A 58 -11.41 4.02 0.98
N ASN A 59 -12.24 2.97 1.14
CA ASN A 59 -12.37 2.21 2.38
C ASN A 59 -11.04 1.68 2.92
N GLU A 60 -10.13 1.27 2.04
CA GLU A 60 -8.82 0.76 2.45
C GLU A 60 -7.93 1.85 3.04
N GLY A 61 -7.93 3.05 2.45
CA GLY A 61 -7.24 4.20 3.01
C GLY A 61 -7.81 4.58 4.38
N TYR A 62 -9.14 4.64 4.52
CA TYR A 62 -9.77 4.93 5.81
C TYR A 62 -9.50 3.85 6.87
N ALA A 63 -9.45 2.57 6.48
CA ALA A 63 -9.10 1.48 7.37
C ALA A 63 -7.66 1.62 7.89
N LEU A 64 -6.69 1.94 7.02
CA LEU A 64 -5.29 2.16 7.44
C LEU A 64 -5.16 3.33 8.42
N LEU A 65 -5.84 4.45 8.16
CA LEU A 65 -5.83 5.60 9.07
C LEU A 65 -6.48 5.28 10.42
N PHE A 66 -7.54 4.47 10.43
CA PHE A 66 -8.16 3.99 11.66
C PHE A 66 -7.24 3.07 12.46
N ILE A 67 -6.61 2.08 11.80
CA ILE A 67 -5.69 1.12 12.43
C ILE A 67 -4.49 1.86 13.05
N GLU A 68 -3.89 2.80 12.32
CA GLU A 68 -2.76 3.60 12.81
C GLU A 68 -3.12 4.38 14.08
N ASN A 69 -4.32 4.99 14.11
CA ASN A 69 -4.77 5.78 15.26
C ASN A 69 -5.20 4.94 16.46
N GLN A 70 -5.71 3.71 16.26
CA GLN A 70 -6.41 2.98 17.32
C GLN A 70 -5.69 1.70 17.78
N LEU A 71 -5.00 0.99 16.90
CA LEU A 71 -4.67 -0.42 17.16
C LEU A 71 -3.18 -0.70 17.40
N LYS A 72 -2.28 0.30 17.30
CA LYS A 72 -0.81 0.16 17.48
C LYS A 72 -0.19 -1.08 16.80
N THR A 73 -0.87 -1.63 15.81
CA THR A 73 -0.53 -2.87 15.12
C THR A 73 0.34 -2.52 13.93
N ALA A 74 1.24 -3.42 13.53
CA ALA A 74 2.06 -3.26 12.34
C ALA A 74 1.20 -3.37 11.07
N ALA A 75 0.60 -2.25 10.66
CA ALA A 75 -0.05 -2.08 9.37
C ALA A 75 0.70 -1.02 8.55
N PRO A 76 0.70 -1.12 7.21
CA PRO A 76 1.31 -0.10 6.35
C PRO A 76 0.74 1.29 6.64
N ARG A 77 1.60 2.28 6.76
CA ARG A 77 1.18 3.68 6.86
C ARG A 77 0.59 4.17 5.54
N LEU A 78 -0.54 4.88 5.58
CA LEU A 78 -1.08 5.58 4.42
C LEU A 78 -0.34 6.90 4.20
N TYR A 79 0.29 7.08 3.04
CA TYR A 79 1.02 8.30 2.70
C TYR A 79 0.21 9.26 1.82
N ALA A 80 -0.59 8.73 0.89
CA ALA A 80 -1.49 9.55 0.10
C ALA A 80 -2.72 8.73 -0.36
N MET A 81 -3.84 9.41 -0.51
CA MET A 81 -5.04 8.87 -1.14
C MET A 81 -5.72 9.98 -1.95
N TYR A 82 -5.72 9.84 -3.27
CA TYR A 82 -6.21 10.88 -4.19
C TYR A 82 -6.78 10.28 -5.47
N ARG A 83 -7.61 11.05 -6.17
CA ARG A 83 -8.07 10.72 -7.54
C ARG A 83 -7.27 11.50 -8.56
N HIS A 84 -6.84 10.83 -9.62
CA HIS A 84 -6.39 11.47 -10.85
C HIS A 84 -7.30 10.98 -11.98
N ARG A 85 -8.08 11.90 -12.57
CA ARG A 85 -9.26 11.56 -13.39
C ARG A 85 -10.20 10.66 -12.57
N ASP A 86 -10.65 9.54 -13.14
CA ASP A 86 -11.55 8.59 -12.48
C ASP A 86 -10.82 7.47 -11.73
N THR A 87 -9.49 7.52 -11.65
CA THR A 87 -8.70 6.47 -10.98
C THR A 87 -8.29 6.91 -9.58
N LEU A 88 -8.62 6.08 -8.59
CA LEU A 88 -8.18 6.23 -7.21
C LEU A 88 -6.77 5.63 -7.04
N TYR A 89 -5.89 6.41 -6.42
CA TYR A 89 -4.54 6.03 -6.03
C TYR A 89 -4.43 6.00 -4.52
N ILE A 90 -3.97 4.88 -3.97
CA ILE A 90 -3.64 4.72 -2.56
C ILE A 90 -2.14 4.43 -2.48
N VAL A 91 -1.39 5.37 -1.92
CA VAL A 91 0.07 5.27 -1.71
C VAL A 91 0.31 4.93 -0.25
N MET A 92 0.95 3.79 0.00
CA MET A 92 1.20 3.27 1.33
C MET A 92 2.64 2.79 1.49
N GLU A 93 3.04 2.58 2.73
CA GLU A 93 4.35 2.05 3.11
C GLU A 93 4.62 0.68 2.47
N TYR A 94 5.82 0.53 1.90
CA TYR A 94 6.32 -0.78 1.50
C TYR A 94 6.94 -1.48 2.70
N ILE A 95 6.32 -2.59 3.12
CA ILE A 95 6.88 -3.49 4.13
C ILE A 95 7.48 -4.68 3.39
N SER A 96 8.81 -4.82 3.43
CA SER A 96 9.51 -5.97 2.86
C SER A 96 9.38 -7.19 3.76
N SER A 97 8.19 -7.79 3.81
CA SER A 97 8.03 -9.12 4.40
C SER A 97 8.04 -10.18 3.30
N ILE A 98 8.72 -11.29 3.57
CA ILE A 98 8.55 -12.53 2.83
C ILE A 98 7.08 -12.93 3.00
N SER A 99 6.40 -13.21 1.90
CA SER A 99 5.03 -13.73 1.92
C SER A 99 4.97 -14.92 2.88
N LEU A 100 3.99 -14.96 3.78
CA LEU A 100 3.78 -16.12 4.67
C LEU A 100 3.56 -17.44 3.92
N ARG A 101 3.29 -17.40 2.60
CA ARG A 101 3.27 -18.59 1.76
C ARG A 101 4.63 -19.25 1.60
N ASP A 102 5.72 -18.50 1.74
CA ASP A 102 7.09 -19.00 1.59
C ASP A 102 7.73 -19.35 2.94
N GLY A 103 6.99 -19.15 4.05
CA GLY A 103 7.45 -19.28 5.44
C GLY A 103 7.11 -20.60 6.14
N VAL A 104 6.83 -21.69 5.40
CA VAL A 104 6.68 -23.04 5.98
C VAL A 104 7.75 -23.97 5.42
N ALA A 105 9.02 -23.61 5.61
CA ALA A 105 10.08 -24.60 5.67
C ALA A 105 10.12 -25.14 7.11
N PHE A 106 9.60 -26.35 7.26
CA PHE A 106 9.50 -27.12 8.50
C PHE A 106 10.75 -27.02 9.38
N ALA A 107 10.60 -26.42 10.56
CA ALA A 107 11.48 -26.68 11.69
C ALA A 107 10.81 -27.73 12.58
N HIS A 108 11.10 -29.01 12.36
CA HIS A 108 10.99 -30.15 13.28
C HIS A 108 11.72 -31.32 12.62
N GLY A 109 12.68 -32.01 13.21
CA GLY A 109 13.27 -31.93 14.53
C GLY A 109 14.53 -32.82 14.53
N GLY A 110 15.40 -32.58 15.50
CA GLY A 110 16.55 -33.44 15.72
C GLY A 110 16.12 -34.84 16.21
N LYS A 111 16.80 -35.85 15.70
CA LYS A 111 17.58 -36.78 16.52
C LYS A 111 18.68 -37.40 15.67
#